data_AF-A0A962Z9U0-F1
#
_entry.id   AF-A0A962Z9U0-F1
#
_cell.length_a   1.000
_cell.length_b   1.000
_cell.length_c   1.000
_cell.angle_alpha   90.00
_cell.angle_beta   90.00
_cell.angle_gamma   90.00
#
_symmetry.space_group_name_H-M   'P 1'
#
loop_
_entity.id
_entity.type
_entity.pdbx_description
1 polymer ?
#
loop_
_entity_poly.entity_id
_entity_poly.type
_entity_poly.pdbx_seq_one_letter_code
_entity_poly.pdbx_strand_id
1 'polypeptide(L)'
;GAEVQQMFVNQDIVCGHAWNGPIAKLIADGFPVAMSIPDEGSYGFVYTLNVANHAPNADNAYTFLNALLASSEIGAEMSRASGYVSTYKDAQQHLSELEIRSASFPDDQLEHLQFFRAEANEMKYGLVDPAVEQIKAA
;
A
#
# COMPACT_ATOMS: atom_id res chain seq x y z
N GLY A 1 3.60 8.16 4.69
CA GLY A 1 3.79 7.65 3.31
C GLY A 1 4.56 8.66 2.49
N ALA A 2 3.88 9.70 2.02
CA ALA A 2 4.50 10.78 1.24
C ALA A 2 5.68 11.47 1.94
N GLU A 3 5.59 11.68 3.26
CA GLU A 3 6.69 12.26 4.05
C GLU A 3 7.95 11.41 4.03
N VAL A 4 7.83 10.08 4.19
CA VAL A 4 8.98 9.17 4.17
C VAL A 4 9.68 9.17 2.81
N GLN A 5 8.93 9.28 1.70
CA GLN A 5 9.53 9.44 0.38
C GLN A 5 10.40 10.71 0.30
N GLN A 6 9.89 11.83 0.80
CA GLN A 6 10.62 13.10 0.81
C GLN A 6 11.86 13.03 1.69
N MET A 7 11.78 12.36 2.85
CA MET A 7 12.95 12.18 3.73
C MET A 7 14.07 11.38 3.02
N PHE A 8 13.74 10.37 2.21
CA PHE A 8 14.74 9.68 1.39
C PHE A 8 15.32 10.59 0.30
N VAL A 9 14.46 11.31 -0.44
CA VAL A 9 14.89 12.22 -1.52
C VAL A 9 15.79 13.35 -1.01
N ASN A 10 15.45 13.92 0.15
CA ASN A 10 16.21 14.96 0.83
C ASN A 10 17.46 14.42 1.53
N GLN A 11 17.63 13.10 1.58
CA GLN A 11 18.70 12.42 2.29
C GLN A 11 18.68 12.64 3.81
N ASP A 12 17.50 12.93 4.37
CA ASP A 12 17.28 13.04 5.82
C ASP A 12 17.39 11.67 6.51
N ILE A 13 17.12 10.59 5.76
CA ILE A 13 17.21 9.19 6.21
C ILE A 13 17.90 8.31 5.17
N VAL A 14 18.51 7.23 5.64
CA VAL A 14 19.12 6.18 4.79
C VAL A 14 18.41 4.83 4.90
N CYS A 15 17.53 4.68 5.90
CA CYS A 15 16.73 3.49 6.15
C CYS A 15 15.44 3.89 6.88
N GLY A 16 14.35 3.16 6.64
CA GLY A 16 13.08 3.40 7.32
C GLY A 16 12.09 2.27 7.10
N HIS A 17 11.10 2.19 7.98
CA HIS A 17 9.92 1.35 7.78
C HIS A 17 8.88 2.15 7.00
N ALA A 18 8.44 1.65 5.86
CA ALA A 18 7.45 2.31 5.02
C ALA A 18 6.49 1.30 4.39
N TRP A 19 5.34 1.79 3.95
CA TRP A 19 4.52 1.04 3.01
C TRP A 19 5.20 0.92 1.65
N ASN A 20 5.05 -0.22 1.00
CA ASN A 20 5.75 -0.53 -0.24
C ASN A 20 5.39 0.40 -1.40
N GLY A 21 4.11 0.79 -1.55
CA GLY A 21 3.66 1.59 -2.71
C GLY A 21 4.46 2.89 -2.94
N PRO A 22 4.58 3.77 -1.94
CA PRO A 22 5.41 4.96 -2.04
C PRO A 22 6.88 4.68 -2.44
N ILE A 23 7.49 3.63 -1.88
CA ILE A 23 8.89 3.31 -2.21
C ILE A 23 9.01 2.66 -3.60
N ALA A 24 8.05 1.81 -4.00
CA ALA A 24 7.95 1.27 -5.36
C ALA A 24 7.88 2.39 -6.40
N LYS A 25 7.11 3.46 -6.13
CA LYS A 25 7.08 4.64 -7.00
C LYS A 25 8.46 5.32 -7.10
N LEU A 26 9.18 5.47 -6.00
CA LEU A 26 10.55 6.02 -6.04
C LEU A 26 11.48 5.15 -6.90
N ILE A 27 11.41 3.82 -6.77
CA ILE A 27 12.18 2.88 -7.59
C ILE A 27 11.82 3.02 -9.08
N ALA A 28 10.52 3.08 -9.39
CA ALA A 28 10.02 3.26 -10.76
C ALA A 28 10.43 4.60 -11.38
N ASP A 29 10.52 5.66 -10.56
CA ASP A 29 11.02 6.98 -10.94
C ASP A 29 12.56 7.03 -11.03
N GLY A 30 13.26 5.91 -10.78
CA GLY A 30 14.71 5.76 -10.92
C GLY A 30 15.53 6.20 -9.69
N PHE A 31 14.89 6.45 -8.55
CA PHE A 31 15.58 6.79 -7.31
C PHE A 31 16.26 5.54 -6.70
N PRO A 32 17.52 5.63 -6.23
CA PRO A 32 18.31 4.46 -5.83
C PRO A 32 17.96 3.97 -4.42
N VAL A 33 16.77 3.41 -4.26
CA VAL A 33 16.30 2.76 -3.02
C VAL A 33 15.93 1.30 -3.28
N ALA A 34 15.90 0.51 -2.20
CA ALA A 34 15.48 -0.88 -2.23
C ALA A 34 14.50 -1.14 -1.09
N MET A 35 13.72 -2.21 -1.23
CA MET A 35 12.81 -2.70 -0.20
C MET A 35 13.10 -4.18 0.08
N SER A 36 12.85 -4.60 1.30
CA SER A 36 12.85 -6.01 1.69
C SER A 36 11.74 -6.27 2.71
N ILE A 37 11.20 -7.48 2.67
CA ILE A 37 10.40 -8.03 3.77
C ILE A 37 11.40 -8.71 4.73
N PRO A 38 11.44 -8.33 6.02
CA PRO A 38 12.36 -8.93 7.00
C PRO A 38 12.08 -10.43 7.24
N ASP A 39 13.09 -11.14 7.73
CA ASP A 39 13.00 -12.58 8.06
C ASP A 39 12.03 -12.83 9.22
N GLU A 40 11.89 -11.88 10.14
CA GLU A 40 10.90 -11.93 11.23
C GLU A 40 9.45 -11.72 10.74
N GLY A 41 9.29 -11.32 9.49
CA GLY A 41 8.02 -11.07 8.82
C GLY A 41 7.56 -9.62 8.83
N SER A 42 6.49 -9.39 8.08
CA SER A 42 5.86 -8.07 7.94
C SER A 42 4.36 -8.20 7.70
N TYR A 43 3.68 -7.07 7.54
CA TYR A 43 2.23 -7.03 7.41
C TYR A 43 1.78 -6.81 5.97
N GLY A 44 0.91 -7.71 5.49
CA GLY A 44 0.14 -7.51 4.27
C GLY A 44 -1.18 -6.78 4.57
N PHE A 45 -1.62 -5.96 3.62
CA PHE A 45 -2.95 -5.33 3.69
C PHE A 45 -3.55 -5.23 2.29
N VAL A 46 -4.88 -5.13 2.23
CA VAL A 46 -5.63 -4.87 1.01
C VAL A 46 -6.59 -3.72 1.30
N TYR A 47 -6.51 -2.65 0.52
CA TYR A 47 -7.50 -1.59 0.57
C TYR A 47 -8.72 -1.96 -0.26
N THR A 48 -9.90 -1.70 0.29
CA THR A 48 -11.17 -1.82 -0.42
C THR A 48 -11.91 -0.49 -0.39
N LEU A 49 -12.62 -0.20 -1.48
CA LEU A 49 -13.55 0.92 -1.50
C LEU A 49 -14.91 0.44 -1.01
N ASN A 50 -15.50 1.19 -0.10
CA ASN A 50 -16.77 0.86 0.54
C ASN A 50 -17.75 2.03 0.41
N VAL A 51 -19.03 1.74 0.21
CA VAL A 51 -20.11 2.74 0.28
C VAL A 51 -20.65 2.73 1.70
N ALA A 52 -20.50 3.84 2.42
CA ALA A 52 -20.99 3.97 3.79
C ALA A 52 -22.52 3.88 3.85
N ASN A 53 -23.04 3.34 4.95
CA ASN A 53 -24.48 3.35 5.18
C ASN A 53 -24.99 4.80 5.27
N HIS A 54 -26.17 5.06 4.68
CA HIS A 54 -26.76 6.40 4.55
C HIS A 54 -25.88 7.41 3.80
N ALA A 55 -25.01 6.96 2.89
CA ALA A 55 -24.26 7.87 2.02
C ALA A 55 -25.23 8.80 1.27
N PRO A 56 -25.03 10.14 1.35
CA PRO A 56 -25.98 11.11 0.79
C PRO A 56 -26.10 11.04 -0.75
N ASN A 57 -25.13 10.40 -1.41
CA ASN A 57 -25.04 10.25 -2.86
C ASN A 57 -24.61 8.82 -3.24
N ALA A 58 -25.32 7.80 -2.75
CA ALA A 58 -24.97 6.40 -2.99
C ALA A 58 -24.87 6.05 -4.48
N ASP A 59 -25.78 6.56 -5.31
CA ASP A 59 -25.77 6.30 -6.77
C ASP A 59 -24.48 6.81 -7.42
N ASN A 60 -24.05 8.03 -7.10
CA ASN A 60 -22.79 8.59 -7.61
C ASN A 60 -21.58 7.79 -7.11
N ALA A 61 -21.61 7.29 -5.87
CA ALA A 61 -20.56 6.42 -5.35
C ALA A 61 -20.46 5.13 -6.18
N TYR A 62 -21.58 4.48 -6.50
CA TYR A 62 -21.58 3.31 -7.38
C TYR A 62 -21.18 3.63 -8.82
N THR A 63 -21.57 4.79 -9.37
CA THR A 63 -21.07 5.25 -10.68
C THR A 63 -19.54 5.37 -10.66
N PHE A 64 -18.97 5.94 -9.61
CA PHE A 64 -17.53 6.05 -9.46
C PHE A 64 -16.85 4.68 -9.33
N LEU A 65 -17.39 3.76 -8.52
CA LEU A 65 -16.86 2.40 -8.42
C LEU A 65 -16.90 1.66 -9.76
N ASN A 66 -18.00 1.78 -10.50
CA ASN A 66 -18.12 1.21 -11.83
C ASN A 66 -17.08 1.78 -12.80
N ALA A 67 -16.81 3.09 -12.72
CA ALA A 67 -15.77 3.71 -13.54
C ALA A 67 -14.38 3.17 -13.19
N LEU A 68 -14.05 3.04 -11.91
CA LEU A 68 -12.76 2.48 -11.46
C LEU A 68 -12.59 1.01 -11.89
N LEU A 69 -13.68 0.26 -11.95
CA LEU A 69 -13.68 -1.16 -12.32
C LEU A 69 -13.96 -1.40 -13.81
N ALA A 70 -13.98 -0.35 -14.64
CA ALA A 70 -14.40 -0.48 -16.04
C ALA A 70 -13.39 -1.24 -16.92
N SER A 71 -12.10 -1.22 -16.57
CA SER A 71 -11.06 -1.92 -17.34
C SER A 71 -9.81 -2.25 -16.52
N SER A 72 -9.02 -3.21 -17.02
CA SER A 72 -7.72 -3.54 -16.44
C SER A 72 -6.68 -2.43 -16.60
N GLU A 73 -6.81 -1.61 -17.64
CA GLU A 73 -5.98 -0.42 -17.85
C GLU A 73 -6.17 0.59 -16.72
N ILE A 74 -7.40 0.83 -16.26
CA ILE A 74 -7.65 1.71 -15.10
C ILE A 74 -7.00 1.13 -13.83
N GLY A 75 -7.05 -0.19 -13.65
CA GLY A 75 -6.31 -0.85 -12.56
C GLY A 75 -4.79 -0.61 -12.64
N ALA A 76 -4.22 -0.60 -13.84
CA ALA A 76 -2.80 -0.29 -14.04
C ALA A 76 -2.50 1.18 -13.75
N GLU A 77 -3.34 2.11 -14.20
CA GLU A 77 -3.21 3.55 -13.89
C GLU A 77 -3.28 3.81 -12.37
N MET A 78 -4.13 3.10 -11.64
CA MET A 78 -4.14 3.18 -10.18
C MET A 78 -2.81 2.72 -9.57
N SER A 79 -2.18 1.69 -10.15
CA SER A 79 -0.88 1.20 -9.70
C SER A 79 0.22 2.23 -9.97
N ARG A 80 0.20 2.90 -11.12
CA ARG A 80 1.13 4.00 -11.46
C ARG A 80 0.99 5.20 -10.54
N ALA A 81 -0.26 5.59 -10.27
CA ALA A 81 -0.54 6.76 -9.46
C ALA A 81 -0.13 6.56 -7.99
N SER A 82 -0.31 5.36 -7.45
CA SER A 82 -0.13 5.08 -6.01
C SER A 82 1.13 4.29 -5.67
N GLY A 83 1.71 3.58 -6.64
CA GLY A 83 2.76 2.59 -6.47
C GLY A 83 2.30 1.25 -5.86
N TYR A 84 1.03 1.14 -5.42
CA TYR A 84 0.48 -0.11 -4.91
C TYR A 84 0.03 -1.04 -6.04
N VAL A 85 0.18 -2.34 -5.84
CA VAL A 85 -0.27 -3.35 -6.81
C VAL A 85 -1.80 -3.38 -6.84
N SER A 86 -2.37 -3.22 -8.04
CA SER A 86 -3.81 -3.38 -8.24
C SER A 86 -4.25 -4.83 -8.15
N THR A 87 -5.39 -5.07 -7.50
CA THR A 87 -6.05 -6.39 -7.44
C THR A 87 -6.96 -6.63 -8.64
N TYR A 88 -7.06 -5.69 -9.59
CA TYR A 88 -7.89 -5.84 -10.77
C TYR A 88 -7.28 -6.88 -11.72
N LYS A 89 -8.11 -7.81 -12.20
CA LYS A 89 -7.67 -8.90 -13.07
C LYS A 89 -7.00 -8.35 -14.33
N ASP A 90 -5.84 -8.89 -14.68
CA ASP A 90 -5.08 -8.54 -15.88
C ASP A 90 -4.51 -7.10 -15.90
N ALA A 91 -4.57 -6.34 -14.79
CA ALA A 91 -3.99 -4.99 -14.73
C ALA A 91 -2.48 -4.97 -15.04
N GLN A 92 -1.75 -6.00 -14.61
CA GLN A 92 -0.31 -6.14 -14.86
C GLN A 92 0.06 -6.18 -16.36
N GLN A 93 -0.87 -6.56 -17.25
CA GLN A 93 -0.60 -6.61 -18.70
C GLN A 93 -0.35 -5.23 -19.31
N HIS A 94 -0.82 -4.18 -18.63
CA HIS A 94 -0.63 -2.80 -19.05
C HIS A 94 0.56 -2.12 -18.37
N LEU A 95 1.27 -2.81 -17.47
CA LEU A 95 2.44 -2.29 -16.76
C LEU A 95 3.72 -2.70 -17.49
N SER A 96 4.74 -1.84 -17.41
CA SER A 96 6.10 -2.13 -17.84
C SER A 96 6.79 -3.10 -16.88
N GLU A 97 7.86 -3.75 -17.36
CA GLU A 97 8.67 -4.64 -16.51
C GLU A 97 9.25 -3.92 -15.28
N LEU A 98 9.62 -2.64 -15.42
CA LEU A 98 10.13 -1.83 -14.32
C LEU A 98 9.04 -1.59 -13.26
N GLU A 99 7.84 -1.21 -13.69
CA GLU A 99 6.70 -0.98 -12.79
C GLU A 99 6.36 -2.26 -12.03
N ILE A 100 6.29 -3.41 -12.71
CA ILE A 100 6.05 -4.71 -12.07
C ILE A 100 7.15 -5.02 -11.05
N ARG A 101 8.41 -4.92 -11.45
CA ARG A 101 9.56 -5.23 -10.57
C ARG A 101 9.63 -4.31 -9.35
N SER A 102 9.30 -3.04 -9.50
CA SER A 102 9.38 -2.04 -8.42
C SER A 102 8.47 -2.35 -7.24
N ALA A 103 7.36 -3.05 -7.48
CA ALA A 103 6.36 -3.40 -6.47
C ALA A 103 6.34 -4.90 -6.11
N SER A 104 7.25 -5.69 -6.68
CA SER A 104 7.33 -7.14 -6.47
C SER A 104 8.39 -7.50 -5.44
N PHE A 105 8.16 -8.62 -4.75
CA PHE A 105 9.10 -9.22 -3.81
C PHE A 105 9.37 -10.68 -4.21
N PRO A 106 10.55 -11.23 -3.85
CA PRO A 106 10.81 -12.67 -3.95
C PRO A 106 9.78 -13.52 -3.18
N ASP A 107 9.52 -14.73 -3.64
CA ASP A 107 8.51 -15.62 -3.04
C ASP A 107 8.82 -15.96 -1.57
N ASP A 108 10.09 -16.21 -1.23
CA ASP A 108 10.56 -16.46 0.14
C ASP A 108 10.29 -15.28 1.08
N GLN A 109 10.40 -14.06 0.58
CA GLN A 109 10.02 -12.87 1.33
C GLN A 109 8.50 -12.73 1.51
N LEU A 110 7.72 -13.09 0.48
CA LEU A 110 6.25 -13.04 0.55
C LEU A 110 5.68 -14.06 1.55
N GLU A 111 6.34 -15.22 1.73
CA GLU A 111 5.94 -16.23 2.72
C GLU A 111 5.96 -15.72 4.16
N HIS A 112 6.73 -14.66 4.45
CA HIS A 112 6.80 -14.05 5.77
C HIS A 112 5.72 -13.00 6.03
N LEU A 113 4.81 -12.74 5.07
CA LEU A 113 3.74 -11.77 5.24
C LEU A 113 2.55 -12.33 6.03
N GLN A 114 2.07 -11.54 6.98
CA GLN A 114 0.84 -11.81 7.70
C GLN A 114 -0.20 -10.71 7.44
N PHE A 115 -1.40 -11.10 7.02
CA PHE A 115 -2.49 -10.14 6.80
C PHE A 115 -3.17 -9.77 8.12
N PHE A 116 -3.53 -8.49 8.25
CA PHE A 116 -4.32 -8.00 9.39
C PHE A 116 -5.65 -8.76 9.52
N ARG A 117 -5.96 -9.18 10.75
CA ARG A 117 -7.27 -9.72 11.12
C ARG A 117 -8.12 -8.62 11.75
N ALA A 118 -9.34 -8.43 11.24
CA ALA A 118 -10.23 -7.35 11.65
C ALA A 118 -10.88 -7.59 13.03
N GLU A 119 -10.75 -8.79 13.59
CA GLU A 119 -11.48 -9.24 14.76
C GLU A 119 -10.78 -8.88 16.09
N ALA A 120 -9.49 -8.51 16.08
CA ALA A 120 -8.70 -8.25 17.29
C ALA A 120 -8.85 -6.82 17.86
N ASN A 121 -10.06 -6.25 17.78
CA ASN A 121 -10.31 -4.84 18.10
C ASN A 121 -10.02 -4.47 19.56
N GLU A 122 -10.27 -5.37 20.52
CA GLU A 122 -9.98 -5.10 21.93
C GLU A 122 -8.48 -4.94 22.20
N MET A 123 -7.66 -5.84 21.65
CA MET A 123 -6.20 -5.75 21.77
C MET A 123 -5.68 -4.50 21.06
N LYS A 124 -6.17 -4.20 19.85
CA LYS A 124 -5.75 -3.03 19.09
C LYS A 124 -6.08 -1.72 19.82
N TYR A 125 -7.36 -1.46 20.07
CA TYR A 125 -7.81 -0.18 20.61
C TYR A 125 -7.53 -0.03 22.10
N GLY A 126 -7.57 -1.13 22.85
CA GLY A 126 -7.39 -1.11 24.30
C GLY A 126 -5.93 -1.09 24.74
N LEU A 127 -5.01 -1.66 23.95
CA LEU A 127 -3.61 -1.87 24.36
C LEU A 127 -2.62 -1.25 23.38
N VAL A 128 -2.69 -1.60 22.10
CA VAL A 128 -1.68 -1.20 21.11
C VAL A 128 -1.72 0.29 20.84
N ASP A 129 -2.91 0.85 20.54
CA ASP A 129 -3.04 2.27 20.24
C ASP A 129 -2.56 3.17 21.39
N PRO A 130 -2.93 2.93 22.67
CA PRO A 130 -2.38 3.69 23.80
C PRO A 130 -0.85 3.57 23.93
N ALA A 131 -0.28 2.37 23.75
CA ALA A 131 1.16 2.17 23.83
C ALA A 131 1.90 2.94 22.73
N VAL A 132 1.36 2.97 21.51
CA VAL A 132 1.91 3.75 20.40
C VAL A 132 1.93 5.24 20.74
N GLU A 133 0.86 5.78 21.33
CA GLU A 133 0.81 7.19 21.72
C GLU A 133 1.81 7.53 22.84
N GLN A 134 2.04 6.61 23.79
CA GLN A 134 3.07 6.79 24.81
C GLN A 134 4.48 6.83 24.21
N ILE A 135 4.77 5.95 23.25
CA ILE A 135 6.07 5.93 22.55
C ILE A 135 6.30 7.22 21.76
N LYS A 136 5.26 7.76 21.10
CA LYS A 136 5.35 9.02 20.35
C LYS A 136 5.59 10.25 21.23
N ALA A 137 5.16 10.20 22.49
CA ALA A 137 5.27 11.32 23.42
C ALA A 137 6.61 11.38 24.18
N ALA A 138 7.42 10.32 24.11
CA ALA A 138 8.74 10.21 24.74
C ALA A 138 9.85 10.82 23.86
#